data_AF-A0A960DKW9-F1
#
_entry.id   AF-A0A960DKW9-F1
#
_cell.length_a   1.000
_cell.length_b   1.000
_cell.length_c   1.000
_cell.angle_alpha   90.00
_cell.angle_beta   90.00
_cell.angle_gamma   90.00
#
_symmetry.space_group_name_H-M   'P 1'
#
loop_
_entity.id
_entity.type
_entity.pdbx_description
1 polymer ?
#
loop_
_entity_poly.entity_id
_entity_poly.type
_entity_poly.pdbx_seq_one_letter_code
_entity_poly.pdbx_strand_id
1 'polypeptide(L)'
;PASNLAEGEYPASVAASDDQCDLEFVAERLYGDISTDSLRRVRHGNAVMLTCKPFGDAGGTVCTIGSTDWVYALDDTMVSRITENVVTHLNR
;
A
#
# COMPACT_ATOMS: atom_id res chain seq x y z
N PRO A 1 6.89 -2.07 -7.16
CA PRO A 1 6.45 -1.47 -5.87
C PRO A 1 7.44 -0.36 -5.50
N ALA A 2 6.99 0.89 -5.42
CA ALA A 2 7.84 1.97 -4.89
C ALA A 2 8.13 1.65 -3.42
N SER A 3 9.40 1.65 -3.05
CA SER A 3 9.80 1.47 -1.66
C SER A 3 9.43 2.75 -0.93
N ASN A 4 8.64 2.71 0.12
CA ASN A 4 8.22 3.90 0.90
C ASN A 4 9.38 4.51 1.74
N LEU A 5 10.61 4.43 1.22
CA LEU A 5 11.85 4.79 1.88
C LEU A 5 12.18 6.25 1.62
N ALA A 6 12.53 6.95 2.69
CA ALA A 6 13.00 8.32 2.64
C ALA A 6 14.49 8.41 2.27
N GLU A 7 14.96 9.63 2.01
CA GLU A 7 16.39 9.90 1.91
C GLU A 7 17.13 9.41 3.18
N GLY A 8 18.22 8.67 2.99
CA GLY A 8 19.00 8.06 4.08
C GLY A 8 18.46 6.73 4.63
N GLU A 9 17.27 6.27 4.19
CA GLU A 9 16.76 4.93 4.52
C GLU A 9 17.17 3.87 3.49
N TYR A 10 17.61 4.30 2.30
CA TYR A 10 18.15 3.39 1.29
C TYR A 10 19.50 2.80 1.70
N PRO A 11 19.78 1.52 1.36
CA PRO A 11 21.12 0.96 1.48
C PRO A 11 22.14 1.82 0.74
N ALA A 12 23.37 1.91 1.25
CA ALA A 12 24.42 2.74 0.66
C ALA A 12 24.70 2.47 -0.83
N SER A 13 24.42 1.25 -1.31
CA SER A 13 24.52 0.88 -2.73
C SER A 13 23.43 1.47 -3.63
N VAL A 14 22.32 1.94 -3.04
CA VAL A 14 21.15 2.50 -3.73
C VAL A 14 21.07 4.02 -3.50
N ALA A 15 21.48 4.49 -2.31
CA ALA A 15 21.54 5.92 -1.96
C ALA A 15 22.55 6.75 -2.79
N ALA A 16 23.25 6.13 -3.73
CA ALA A 16 24.23 6.79 -4.61
C ALA A 16 23.59 7.51 -5.82
N SER A 17 22.28 7.41 -6.03
CA SER A 17 21.59 8.24 -7.02
C SER A 17 21.17 9.57 -6.38
N ASP A 18 21.54 10.70 -6.98
CA ASP A 18 21.03 12.04 -6.65
C ASP A 18 19.53 12.24 -7.00
N ASP A 19 18.83 11.17 -7.38
CA ASP A 19 17.41 11.21 -7.72
C ASP A 19 16.53 11.29 -6.46
N GLN A 20 15.35 11.92 -6.62
CA GLN A 20 14.35 12.00 -5.56
C GLN A 20 13.95 10.59 -5.07
N CYS A 21 14.04 10.40 -3.76
CA CYS A 21 13.64 9.16 -3.11
C CYS A 21 12.12 8.93 -3.24
N ASP A 22 11.71 7.66 -3.26
CA ASP A 22 10.32 7.26 -3.55
C ASP A 22 9.30 7.91 -2.59
N LEU A 23 9.66 8.10 -1.31
CA LEU A 23 8.76 8.68 -0.32
C LEU A 23 8.44 10.15 -0.64
N GLU A 24 9.47 10.93 -0.92
CA GLU A 24 9.41 12.34 -1.30
C GLU A 24 8.67 12.51 -2.62
N PHE A 25 8.95 11.64 -3.60
CA PHE A 25 8.26 11.60 -4.88
C PHE A 25 6.74 11.37 -4.72
N VAL A 26 6.35 10.40 -3.89
CA VAL A 26 4.94 10.10 -3.63
C VAL A 26 4.25 11.23 -2.87
N ALA A 27 4.91 11.83 -1.88
CA ALA A 27 4.37 12.95 -1.11
C ALA A 27 4.11 14.18 -2.00
N GLU A 28 5.10 14.56 -2.82
CA GLU A 28 4.96 15.66 -3.77
C GLU A 28 3.83 15.41 -4.77
N ARG A 29 3.71 14.18 -5.29
CA ARG A 29 2.70 13.86 -6.30
C ARG A 29 1.27 13.84 -5.76
N LEU A 30 1.08 13.45 -4.51
CA LEU A 30 -0.23 13.33 -3.88
C LEU A 30 -0.68 14.61 -3.18
N TYR A 31 0.25 15.35 -2.57
CA TYR A 31 -0.06 16.49 -1.71
C TYR A 31 0.51 17.82 -2.21
N GLY A 32 1.42 17.80 -3.20
CA GLY A 32 2.05 19.00 -3.73
C GLY A 32 3.16 19.58 -2.85
N ASP A 33 3.56 18.87 -1.77
CA ASP A 33 4.67 19.25 -0.91
C ASP A 33 5.37 18.03 -0.28
N ILE A 34 6.55 18.27 0.29
CA ILE A 34 7.37 17.31 1.04
C ILE A 34 7.44 17.65 2.53
N SER A 35 6.37 18.24 3.08
CA SER A 35 6.30 18.57 4.50
C SER A 35 6.36 17.31 5.36
N THR A 36 6.75 17.46 6.63
CA THR A 36 6.79 16.34 7.59
C THR A 36 5.43 15.64 7.71
N ASP A 37 4.31 16.37 7.62
CA ASP A 37 2.98 15.73 7.64
C ASP A 37 2.69 14.94 6.37
N SER A 38 3.02 15.48 5.19
CA SER A 38 2.87 14.79 3.91
C SER A 38 3.70 13.50 3.86
N LEU A 39 4.97 13.57 4.25
CA LEU A 39 5.85 12.39 4.33
C LEU A 39 5.29 11.35 5.31
N ARG A 40 4.84 11.78 6.50
CA ARG A 40 4.24 10.87 7.50
C ARG A 40 3.02 10.12 6.97
N ARG A 41 2.21 10.73 6.10
CA ARG A 41 1.01 10.10 5.52
C ARG A 41 1.32 8.97 4.54
N VAL A 42 2.45 9.05 3.82
CA VAL A 42 2.83 8.06 2.81
C VAL A 42 3.94 7.11 3.27
N ARG A 43 4.48 7.34 4.48
CA ARG A 43 5.59 6.59 5.06
C ARG A 43 5.37 5.09 5.22
N HIS A 44 4.14 4.61 5.23
CA HIS A 44 3.86 3.21 5.54
C HIS A 44 3.50 2.36 4.31
N GLY A 45 3.70 2.88 3.09
CA GLY A 45 3.36 2.15 1.87
C GLY A 45 1.85 1.97 1.75
N ASN A 46 1.19 2.82 0.96
CA ASN A 46 -0.26 2.71 0.78
C ASN A 46 -0.57 1.48 -0.08
N ALA A 47 -1.06 0.41 0.55
CA ALA A 47 -1.60 -0.73 -0.17
C ALA A 47 -2.91 -0.31 -0.85
N VAL A 48 -2.99 -0.52 -2.17
CA VAL A 48 -4.27 -0.37 -2.87
C VAL A 48 -5.10 -1.63 -2.62
N MET A 49 -6.31 -1.44 -2.11
CA MET A 49 -7.32 -2.50 -1.98
C MET A 49 -8.42 -2.27 -3.00
N LEU A 50 -8.84 -3.32 -3.68
CA LEU A 50 -9.93 -3.25 -4.66
C LEU A 50 -10.69 -4.56 -4.73
N THR A 51 -11.90 -4.48 -5.27
CA THR A 51 -12.65 -5.63 -5.78
C THR A 51 -12.80 -5.51 -7.28
N CYS A 52 -12.64 -6.61 -8.01
CA CYS A 52 -12.87 -6.67 -9.45
C CYS A 52 -13.62 -7.94 -9.84
N LYS A 53 -14.22 -7.95 -11.04
CA LYS A 53 -14.88 -9.11 -11.64
C LYS A 53 -14.11 -9.55 -12.88
N PRO A 54 -13.03 -10.34 -12.74
CA PRO A 54 -12.13 -10.64 -13.86
C PRO A 54 -12.82 -11.44 -14.99
N PHE A 55 -13.94 -12.10 -14.71
CA PHE A 55 -14.71 -12.88 -15.67
C PHE A 55 -16.10 -12.28 -15.98
N GLY A 56 -16.24 -10.95 -15.82
CA GLY A 56 -17.49 -10.23 -16.08
C GLY A 56 -18.56 -10.39 -14.99
N ASP A 57 -19.74 -9.82 -15.22
CA ASP A 57 -20.78 -9.70 -14.18
C ASP A 57 -21.37 -11.02 -13.70
N ALA A 58 -21.35 -12.05 -14.54
CA ALA A 58 -21.78 -13.40 -14.20
C ALA A 58 -20.69 -14.23 -13.50
N GLY A 59 -19.45 -13.73 -13.44
CA GLY A 59 -18.33 -14.37 -12.76
C GLY A 59 -18.23 -14.02 -11.27
N GLY A 60 -17.24 -14.62 -10.61
CA GLY A 60 -16.92 -14.29 -9.21
C GLY A 60 -16.30 -12.91 -9.04
N THR A 61 -16.46 -12.35 -7.84
CA THR A 61 -15.75 -11.13 -7.42
C THR A 61 -14.45 -11.52 -6.73
N VAL A 62 -13.35 -10.87 -7.10
CA VAL A 62 -12.02 -11.05 -6.50
C VAL A 62 -11.68 -9.81 -5.69
N CYS A 63 -11.29 -9.99 -4.44
CA CYS A 63 -10.68 -8.93 -3.64
C CYS A 63 -9.14 -9.04 -3.73
N THR A 64 -8.49 -7.93 -4.07
CA THR A 64 -7.03 -7.83 -4.10
C THR A 64 -6.58 -6.87 -3.01
N ILE A 65 -5.60 -7.31 -2.22
CA ILE A 65 -4.92 -6.49 -1.24
C ILE A 65 -3.47 -6.33 -1.68
N GLY A 66 -3.09 -5.11 -2.07
CA GLY A 66 -1.80 -4.78 -2.67
C GLY A 66 -0.63 -4.72 -1.68
N SER A 67 -0.58 -5.63 -0.71
CA SER A 67 0.54 -5.77 0.23
C SER A 67 0.87 -7.23 0.46
N THR A 68 2.16 -7.58 0.36
CA THR A 68 2.68 -8.90 0.71
C THR A 68 2.57 -9.20 2.19
N ASP A 69 2.51 -8.14 3.01
CA ASP A 69 2.62 -8.28 4.46
C ASP A 69 1.27 -8.52 5.13
N TRP A 70 0.16 -8.37 4.38
CA TRP A 70 -1.19 -8.46 4.90
C TRP A 70 -1.46 -9.75 5.68
N VAL A 71 -1.04 -10.89 5.12
CA VAL A 71 -1.28 -12.20 5.72
C VAL A 71 -0.49 -12.43 7.01
N TYR A 72 0.63 -11.72 7.19
CA TYR A 72 1.42 -11.80 8.43
C TYR A 72 0.84 -10.95 9.56
N ALA A 73 -0.11 -10.06 9.26
CA ALA A 73 -0.74 -9.16 10.22
C ALA A 73 -2.18 -9.57 10.58
N LEU A 74 -2.59 -10.83 10.30
CA LEU A 74 -3.96 -11.28 10.59
C LEU A 74 -4.32 -11.32 12.09
N ASP A 75 -3.32 -11.22 12.98
CA ASP A 75 -3.52 -11.06 14.42
C ASP A 75 -3.81 -9.60 14.84
N ASP A 76 -3.54 -8.62 13.97
CA ASP A 76 -3.99 -7.26 14.15
C ASP A 76 -5.51 -7.17 14.03
N THR A 77 -6.13 -6.43 14.95
CA THR A 77 -7.60 -6.36 15.05
C THR A 77 -8.24 -5.75 13.80
N MET A 78 -7.61 -4.74 13.19
CA MET A 78 -8.15 -4.07 12.01
C MET A 78 -7.98 -4.92 10.76
N VAL A 79 -6.80 -5.54 10.58
CA VAL A 79 -6.51 -6.43 9.46
C VAL A 79 -7.43 -7.66 9.48
N SER A 80 -7.60 -8.29 10.66
CA SER A 80 -8.53 -9.41 10.84
C SER A 80 -9.95 -9.01 10.47
N ARG A 81 -10.43 -7.86 10.97
CA ARG A 81 -11.80 -7.39 10.73
C ARG A 81 -12.06 -7.10 9.26
N ILE A 82 -11.13 -6.44 8.56
CA ILE A 82 -11.24 -6.19 7.12
C ILE A 82 -11.31 -7.51 6.36
N THR A 83 -10.43 -8.46 6.71
CA THR A 83 -10.37 -9.78 6.07
C THR A 83 -11.68 -10.56 6.28
N GLU A 84 -12.20 -10.59 7.50
CA GLU A 84 -13.47 -11.25 7.83
C GLU A 84 -14.65 -10.63 7.07
N ASN A 85 -14.70 -9.30 6.97
CA ASN A 85 -15.73 -8.60 6.21
C ASN A 85 -15.72 -9.00 4.73
N VAL A 86 -14.54 -9.04 4.11
CA VAL A 86 -14.38 -9.45 2.70
C VAL A 86 -14.83 -10.89 2.51
N VAL A 87 -14.32 -11.83 3.31
CA VAL A 87 -14.67 -13.25 3.20
C VAL A 87 -16.17 -13.46 3.40
N THR A 88 -16.76 -12.82 4.41
CA THR A 88 -18.19 -12.93 4.71
C THR A 88 -19.05 -12.33 3.60
N HIS A 89 -18.64 -11.20 3.03
CA HIS A 89 -19.40 -10.54 1.98
C HIS A 89 -19.34 -11.30 0.65
N LEU A 90 -18.18 -11.85 0.29
CA LEU A 90 -17.98 -12.55 -0.98
C LEU A 90 -18.45 -14.01 -0.97
N ASN A 91 -18.65 -14.60 0.21
CA ASN A 91 -19.23 -15.95 0.36
C ASN A 91 -20.78 -15.97 0.40
N ARG A 92 -21.44 -14.83 0.22
CA ARG A 92 -22.91 -14.73 0.10
C ARG A 92 -23.32 -14.79 -1.36
#